data_AF-A0A958TXM1-F1
#
_entry.id   AF-A0A958TXM1-F1
#
_cell.length_a   1.000
_cell.length_b   1.000
_cell.length_c   1.000
_cell.angle_alpha   90.00
_cell.angle_beta   90.00
_cell.angle_gamma   90.00
#
_symmetry.space_group_name_H-M   'P 1'
#
loop_
_entity.id
_entity.type
_entity.pdbx_description
1 polymer ?
#
loop_
_entity_poly.entity_id
_entity_poly.type
_entity_poly.pdbx_seq_one_letter_code
_entity_poly.pdbx_strand_id
1 'polypeptide(L)'
;MSSKTHTLHTSRLKNNCPTCFGTDGLEFTFTQAEKETPLFKKPATTIEHTLYCHTCKNSIYPVNWTEDIERVFDYNNKIAETNKQYLKVKPLFYILVIVAIVLVAAIVYLLIPKV
;
A
#
# COMPACT_ATOMS: atom_id res chain seq x y z
N MET A 1 13.47 10.86 1.54
CA MET A 1 12.27 10.17 1.04
C MET A 1 11.63 9.51 2.26
N SER A 2 10.38 9.87 2.60
CA SER A 2 9.70 9.28 3.75
C SER A 2 8.93 8.03 3.31
N SER A 3 8.92 7.01 4.17
CA SER A 3 8.21 5.74 3.93
C SER A 3 7.26 5.50 5.10
N LYS A 4 5.97 5.42 4.82
CA LYS A 4 4.93 5.11 5.82
C LYS A 4 4.22 3.82 5.44
N THR A 5 4.06 2.89 6.37
CA THR A 5 3.35 1.63 6.13
C THR A 5 1.88 1.77 6.49
N HIS A 6 1.01 1.24 5.63
CA HIS A 6 -0.44 1.23 5.82
C HIS A 6 -0.97 -0.21 5.80
N THR A 7 -1.89 -0.53 6.71
CA THR A 7 -2.63 -1.79 6.67
C THR A 7 -3.70 -1.70 5.58
N LEU A 8 -3.70 -2.66 4.66
CA LEU A 8 -4.68 -2.77 3.57
C LEU A 8 -5.85 -3.66 3.95
N HIS A 9 -5.56 -4.75 4.66
CA HIS A 9 -6.54 -5.77 5.02
C HIS A 9 -6.03 -6.59 6.20
N THR A 10 -6.94 -6.99 7.08
CA THR A 10 -6.68 -7.91 8.19
C THR A 10 -7.82 -8.92 8.25
N SER A 11 -7.51 -10.19 8.48
CA SER A 11 -8.48 -11.27 8.48
C SER A 11 -8.14 -12.31 9.53
N ARG A 12 -9.13 -12.68 10.36
CA ARG A 12 -9.00 -13.79 11.30
C ARG A 12 -9.50 -15.08 10.67
N LEU A 13 -8.75 -16.16 10.90
CA LEU A 13 -8.96 -17.45 10.29
C LEU A 13 -9.42 -18.45 11.34
N LYS A 14 -10.31 -19.36 10.92
CA LYS A 14 -10.75 -20.52 11.71
C LYS A 14 -9.98 -21.80 11.38
N ASN A 15 -8.81 -21.67 10.77
CA ASN A 15 -7.96 -22.78 10.38
C ASN A 15 -7.06 -23.20 11.55
N ASN A 16 -6.63 -24.46 11.54
CA ASN A 16 -5.69 -24.97 12.52
C ASN A 16 -4.31 -24.33 12.34
N CYS A 17 -3.73 -23.83 13.43
CA CYS A 17 -2.35 -23.38 13.45
C CYS A 17 -1.39 -24.56 13.23
N PRO A 18 -0.44 -24.50 12.28
CA PRO A 18 0.48 -25.60 12.00
C PRO A 18 1.49 -25.86 13.13
N THR A 19 1.66 -24.91 14.07
CA THR A 19 2.57 -25.05 15.21
C THR A 19 1.88 -25.57 16.47
N CYS A 20 0.67 -25.10 16.78
CA CYS A 20 0.01 -25.42 18.05
C CYS A 20 -1.38 -26.04 17.90
N PHE A 21 -1.85 -26.28 16.67
CA PHE A 21 -3.13 -26.91 16.33
C PHE A 21 -4.38 -26.20 16.88
N GLY A 22 -4.25 -24.97 17.38
CA GLY A 22 -5.38 -24.15 17.80
C GLY A 22 -6.18 -23.67 16.58
N THR A 23 -7.51 -23.61 16.72
CA THR A 23 -8.47 -23.35 15.63
C THR A 23 -8.77 -21.88 15.39
N ASP A 24 -8.65 -21.02 16.40
CA ASP A 24 -9.17 -19.64 16.35
C ASP A 24 -8.11 -18.57 16.64
N GLY A 25 -6.84 -18.92 16.44
CA GLY A 25 -5.71 -18.06 16.77
C GLY A 25 -5.09 -17.32 15.59
N LEU A 26 -5.37 -17.73 14.35
CA LEU A 26 -4.65 -17.24 13.17
C LEU A 26 -5.22 -15.92 12.65
N GLU A 27 -4.33 -14.97 12.35
CA GLU A 27 -4.67 -13.67 11.77
C GLU A 27 -3.68 -13.32 10.65
N PHE A 28 -4.21 -13.08 9.45
CA PHE A 28 -3.46 -12.48 8.36
C PHE A 28 -3.52 -10.96 8.46
N THR A 29 -2.39 -10.30 8.28
CA THR A 29 -2.30 -8.85 8.10
C THR A 29 -1.55 -8.54 6.81
N PHE A 30 -2.15 -7.73 5.95
CA PHE A 30 -1.59 -7.26 4.69
C PHE A 30 -1.28 -5.77 4.81
N THR A 31 -0.06 -5.40 4.47
CA THR A 31 0.42 -4.03 4.57
C THR A 31 1.12 -3.58 3.30
N GLN A 32 1.18 -2.28 3.09
CA GLN A 32 1.84 -1.68 1.95
C GLN A 32 2.54 -0.40 2.36
N ALA A 33 3.78 -0.26 1.93
CA ALA A 33 4.54 0.97 2.11
C ALA A 33 4.03 2.05 1.14
N GLU A 34 3.91 3.28 1.60
CA GLU A 34 3.65 4.47 0.78
C GLU A 34 4.95 5.26 0.64
N LYS A 35 5.38 5.49 -0.61
CA LYS A 35 6.53 6.32 -0.95
C LYS A 35 6.05 7.76 -1.13
N GLU A 36 6.64 8.66 -0.36
CA GLU A 36 6.25 10.06 -0.34
C GLU A 36 7.38 10.98 -0.84
N THR A 37 7.01 11.89 -1.73
CA THR A 37 7.84 13.01 -2.20
C THR A 37 7.16 14.34 -1.82
N PRO A 38 7.84 15.50 -1.95
CA PRO A 38 7.17 16.80 -1.77
C PRO A 38 6.01 17.05 -2.74
N LEU A 39 6.01 16.40 -3.91
CA LEU A 39 5.03 16.66 -4.98
C LEU A 39 3.87 15.66 -5.01
N PHE A 40 4.11 14.42 -4.64
CA PHE A 40 3.10 13.36 -4.66
C PHE A 40 3.45 12.23 -3.71
N LYS A 41 2.46 11.39 -3.42
CA LYS A 41 2.64 10.11 -2.73
C LYS A 41 1.99 8.99 -3.53
N LYS A 42 2.62 7.81 -3.48
CA LYS A 42 2.16 6.60 -4.16
C LYS A 42 2.48 5.37 -3.33
N PRO A 43 1.66 4.31 -3.38
CA PRO A 43 2.04 3.05 -2.78
C PRO A 43 3.22 2.39 -3.48
N ALA A 44 3.89 1.51 -2.74
CA ALA A 44 4.77 0.50 -3.28
C ALA A 44 4.00 -0.51 -4.13
N THR A 45 4.67 -1.10 -5.12
CA THR A 45 4.06 -2.12 -5.99
C THR A 45 3.82 -3.43 -5.26
N THR A 46 4.63 -3.71 -4.23
CA THR A 46 4.55 -4.91 -3.41
C THR A 46 3.61 -4.71 -2.22
N ILE A 47 2.91 -5.79 -1.85
CA ILE A 47 2.15 -5.91 -0.61
C ILE A 47 2.93 -6.89 0.25
N GLU A 48 3.20 -6.48 1.49
CA GLU A 48 3.78 -7.34 2.51
C GLU A 48 2.65 -8.02 3.29
N HIS A 49 2.89 -9.25 3.73
CA HIS A 49 1.90 -10.02 4.48
C HIS A 49 2.55 -10.75 5.65
N THR A 50 1.77 -10.92 6.71
CA THR A 50 2.18 -11.68 7.89
C THR A 50 1.02 -12.55 8.36
N LEU A 51 1.31 -13.81 8.70
CA LEU A 51 0.40 -14.67 9.44
C LEU A 51 0.87 -14.78 10.89
N TYR A 52 0.04 -14.39 11.83
CA TYR A 52 0.35 -14.46 13.25
C TYR A 52 -0.66 -15.34 13.98
N CYS A 53 -0.18 -16.18 14.89
CA CYS A 53 -1.04 -16.97 15.77
C CYS A 53 -1.08 -16.35 17.16
N HIS A 54 -2.23 -15.85 17.59
CA HIS A 54 -2.43 -15.27 18.91
C HIS A 54 -2.46 -16.32 20.04
N THR A 55 -2.71 -17.59 19.73
CA THR A 55 -2.74 -18.68 20.71
C THR A 55 -1.33 -19.06 21.18
N CYS A 56 -0.42 -19.38 20.24
CA CYS A 56 0.97 -19.70 20.56
C CYS A 56 1.92 -18.50 20.48
N LYS A 57 1.40 -17.31 20.15
CA LYS A 57 2.13 -16.04 20.07
C LYS A 57 3.33 -16.11 19.13
N ASN A 58 3.14 -16.72 17.97
CA ASN A 58 4.21 -16.93 17.00
C ASN A 58 3.80 -16.48 15.60
N SER A 59 4.77 -16.00 14.83
CA SER A 59 4.63 -15.73 13.40
C SER A 59 4.78 -17.03 12.62
N ILE A 60 3.86 -17.28 11.69
CA ILE A 60 3.81 -18.49 10.88
C ILE A 60 4.29 -18.15 9.47
N TYR A 61 5.49 -18.60 9.13
CA TYR A 61 6.10 -18.33 7.82
C TYR A 61 5.47 -19.19 6.70
N PRO A 62 5.45 -18.70 5.44
CA PRO A 62 4.84 -19.39 4.30
C PRO A 62 5.28 -20.84 4.10
N VAL A 63 6.54 -21.17 4.38
CA VAL A 63 7.06 -22.54 4.30
C VAL A 63 6.32 -23.54 5.21
N ASN A 64 5.63 -23.06 6.24
CA ASN A 64 4.86 -23.87 7.19
C ASN A 64 3.35 -23.81 6.93
N TRP A 65 2.91 -23.20 5.83
CA TRP A 65 1.48 -23.13 5.54
C TRP A 65 0.96 -24.47 5.02
N THR A 66 -0.28 -24.77 5.36
CA THR A 66 -1.03 -25.87 4.76
C THR A 66 -1.73 -25.37 3.50
N GLU A 67 -2.15 -26.29 2.63
CA GLU A 67 -2.93 -25.95 1.42
C GLU A 67 -4.19 -25.12 1.76
N ASP A 68 -4.85 -25.42 2.88
CA ASP A 68 -6.02 -24.66 3.32
C ASP A 68 -5.66 -23.21 3.69
N ILE A 69 -4.50 -22.99 4.32
CA ILE A 69 -4.01 -21.65 4.66
C ILE A 69 -3.65 -20.90 3.38
N GLU A 70 -2.98 -21.55 2.42
CA GLU A 70 -2.64 -20.95 1.12
C GLU A 70 -3.89 -20.49 0.36
N ARG A 71 -4.95 -21.31 0.35
CA ARG A 71 -6.21 -20.95 -0.31
C ARG A 71 -6.86 -19.71 0.32
N VAL A 72 -6.88 -19.65 1.65
CA VAL A 72 -7.43 -18.49 2.37
C VAL A 72 -6.53 -17.27 2.19
N PHE A 73 -5.20 -17.47 2.14
CA PHE A 73 -4.26 -16.42 1.80
C PHE A 73 -4.55 -15.82 0.43
N ASP A 74 -4.67 -16.63 -0.63
CA ASP A 74 -4.91 -16.15 -1.99
C ASP A 74 -6.18 -15.31 -2.11
N TYR A 75 -7.24 -15.74 -1.42
CA TYR A 75 -8.48 -14.99 -1.34
C TYR A 75 -8.28 -13.60 -0.69
N ASN A 76 -7.66 -13.57 0.48
CA ASN A 76 -7.45 -12.32 1.21
C ASN A 76 -6.39 -11.42 0.54
N ASN A 77 -5.41 -12.00 -0.15
CA ASN A 77 -4.42 -11.26 -0.92
C ASN A 77 -5.08 -10.52 -2.09
N LYS A 78 -6.02 -11.15 -2.82
CA LYS A 78 -6.81 -10.47 -3.87
C LYS A 78 -7.61 -9.27 -3.33
N ILE A 79 -8.16 -9.40 -2.12
CA ILE A 79 -8.85 -8.28 -1.45
C ILE A 79 -7.87 -7.15 -1.14
N ALA A 80 -6.71 -7.48 -0.54
CA ALA A 80 -5.68 -6.50 -0.27
C ALA A 80 -5.18 -5.81 -1.55
N GLU A 81 -5.05 -6.54 -2.65
CA GLU A 81 -4.69 -6.01 -3.96
C GLU A 81 -5.73 -5.04 -4.53
N THR A 82 -7.01 -5.33 -4.30
CA THR A 82 -8.11 -4.42 -4.71
C THR A 82 -8.12 -3.13 -3.89
N ASN A 83 -7.67 -3.20 -2.63
CA ASN A 83 -7.57 -2.06 -1.73
C ASN A 83 -6.26 -1.27 -1.87
N LYS A 84 -5.45 -1.54 -2.91
CA LYS A 84 -4.20 -0.82 -3.18
C LYS A 84 -4.44 0.68 -3.29
N GLN A 85 -3.52 1.45 -2.73
CA GLN A 85 -3.64 2.91 -2.71
C GLN A 85 -3.39 3.51 -4.12
N TYR A 86 -3.74 4.78 -4.28
CA TYR A 86 -3.73 5.50 -5.55
C TYR A 86 -2.56 6.50 -5.62
N LEU A 87 -2.34 7.10 -6.79
CA LEU A 87 -1.44 8.25 -6.92
C LEU A 87 -2.15 9.50 -6.37
N LYS A 88 -1.60 10.10 -5.31
CA LYS A 88 -2.12 11.37 -4.76
C LYS A 88 -1.09 12.48 -4.91
N VAL A 89 -1.41 13.46 -5.74
CA VAL A 89 -0.63 14.70 -5.88
C VAL A 89 -0.88 15.63 -4.69
N LYS A 90 0.15 16.42 -4.34
CA LYS A 90 0.16 17.34 -3.20
C LYS A 90 -0.04 18.79 -3.67
N PRO A 91 -0.46 19.70 -2.77
CA PRO A 91 -0.63 21.12 -3.08
C PRO A 91 0.58 21.77 -3.76
N LEU A 92 1.79 21.43 -3.32
CA LEU A 92 3.02 21.97 -3.90
C LEU A 92 3.14 21.70 -5.41
N PHE A 93 2.71 20.54 -5.88
CA PHE A 93 2.69 20.22 -7.30
C PHE A 93 1.79 21.18 -8.08
N TYR A 94 0.57 21.43 -7.59
CA TYR A 94 -0.36 22.36 -8.24
C TYR A 94 0.18 23.79 -8.26
N ILE A 95 0.81 24.25 -7.18
CA ILE A 95 1.44 25.59 -7.14
C ILE A 95 2.52 25.70 -8.22
N LEU A 96 3.40 24.70 -8.34
CA LEU A 96 4.45 24.70 -9.36
C LEU A 96 3.87 24.69 -10.78
N VAL A 97 2.79 23.94 -11.02
CA VAL A 97 2.11 23.93 -12.33
C VAL A 97 1.53 25.30 -12.66
N ILE A 98 0.86 25.95 -11.71
CA ILE A 98 0.29 27.30 -11.92
C ILE A 98 1.39 28.32 -12.20
N VAL A 99 2.48 28.30 -11.41
CA VAL A 99 3.62 29.20 -11.61
C VAL A 99 4.25 28.99 -12.99
N ALA A 100 4.42 27.75 -13.42
CA ALA A 100 4.95 27.44 -14.74
C ALA A 100 4.05 28.00 -15.87
N ILE A 101 2.72 27.86 -15.75
CA ILE A 101 1.77 28.41 -16.72
C ILE A 101 1.87 29.93 -16.80
N VAL A 102 1.91 30.63 -15.65
CA VAL A 102 2.03 32.09 -15.60
C VAL A 102 3.33 32.57 -16.24
N LEU A 103 4.45 31.89 -15.97
CA LEU A 103 5.75 32.22 -16.57
C LEU A 103 5.73 32.06 -18.10
N VAL A 104 5.16 30.97 -18.61
CA VAL A 104 5.03 30.75 -20.05
C VAL A 104 4.16 31.84 -20.70
N ALA A 105 3.02 32.17 -20.08
CA ALA A 105 2.14 33.23 -20.58
C ALA A 105 2.84 34.60 -20.60
N ALA A 106 3.61 34.93 -19.56
CA ALA A 106 4.40 36.16 -19.51
C ALA A 106 5.47 36.21 -20.61
N ILE A 107 6.19 35.11 -20.84
CA ILE A 107 7.19 35.02 -21.91
C ILE A 107 6.53 35.23 -23.28
N VAL A 108 5.42 34.53 -23.56
CA VAL A 108 4.69 34.67 -24.82
C VAL A 108 4.22 36.11 -25.01
N TYR A 109 3.66 36.74 -23.99
CA TYR A 109 3.21 38.14 -24.05
C TYR A 109 4.35 39.11 -24.39
N LEU A 110 5.55 38.89 -23.85
CA LEU A 110 6.73 39.72 -24.15
C LEU A 110 7.29 39.51 -25.56
N LEU A 111 7.15 38.30 -26.12
CA LEU A 111 7.65 37.95 -27.45
C LEU A 111 6.69 38.29 -28.58
N ILE A 112 5.41 38.55 -28.30
CA ILE A 112 4.46 39.01 -29.31
C ILE A 112 4.82 40.47 -29.70
N PRO A 113 5.17 40.73 -30.98
CA PRO A 113 5.46 42.08 -31.42
C PRO A 113 4.20 42.94 -31.31
N LYS A 114 4.34 44.07 -30.62
CA LYS A 114 3.25 45.04 -30.46
C LYS A 114 3.19 45.88 -31.74
N VAL A 115 2.06 45.83 -32.43
CA VAL A 115 1.72 46.70 -33.58
C VAL A 115 1.30 48.06 -33.07
#